data_AF-A0A821WY95-F1
#
_entry.id   AF-A0A821WY95-F1
#
_cell.length_a   1.000
_cell.length_b   1.000
_cell.length_c   1.000
_cell.angle_alpha   90.00
_cell.angle_beta   90.00
_cell.angle_gamma   90.00
#
_symmetry.space_group_name_H-M   'P 1'
#
loop_
_entity.id
_entity.type
_entity.pdbx_description
1 polymer ?
#
loop_
_entity_poly.entity_id
_entity_poly.type
_entity_poly.pdbx_seq_one_letter_code
_entity_poly.pdbx_strand_id
1 'polypeptide(L)'
;MGKIMKPGKVVLVLSGRYAGRKAIVVKTYDEGTAEKPYAHAFLAGIDRYPRKVHKRMGKNKIHKRSKVKPFVKVVNYNHLMPTRYSLDISFEKFSAKDLKDPAKRKKLRFNTRVRFEERYKSGKNKWFFQKLRF
;
A
#
# COMPACT_ATOMS: atom_id res chain seq x y z
N MET A 1 11.08 25.00 -1.59
CA MET A 1 10.55 24.00 -0.63
C MET A 1 10.39 22.66 -1.36
N GLY A 2 10.95 21.56 -0.86
CA GLY A 2 10.97 20.28 -1.60
C GLY A 2 9.64 19.51 -1.52
N LYS A 3 9.22 18.87 -2.63
CA LYS A 3 8.00 18.04 -2.67
C LYS A 3 8.09 16.86 -1.69
N ILE A 4 7.09 16.74 -0.80
CA ILE A 4 7.04 15.69 0.24
C ILE A 4 6.50 14.37 -0.31
N MET A 5 5.46 14.44 -1.16
CA MET A 5 4.92 13.26 -1.83
C MET A 5 5.84 12.82 -2.95
N LYS A 6 6.52 11.69 -2.73
CA LYS A 6 7.40 11.03 -3.69
C LYS A 6 7.09 9.54 -3.74
N PRO A 7 7.33 8.87 -4.87
CA PRO A 7 7.28 7.40 -4.92
C PRO A 7 8.11 6.78 -3.79
N GLY A 8 7.60 5.71 -3.19
CA GLY A 8 8.20 5.05 -2.03
C GLY A 8 7.88 5.71 -0.67
N LYS A 9 7.22 6.87 -0.62
CA LYS A 9 6.75 7.43 0.66
C LYS A 9 5.57 6.65 1.21
N VAL A 10 5.56 6.46 2.52
CA VAL A 10 4.46 5.83 3.23
C VAL A 10 3.44 6.90 3.63
N VAL A 11 2.18 6.62 3.34
CA VAL A 11 1.05 7.50 3.62
C VAL A 11 -0.02 6.74 4.39
N LEU A 12 -0.79 7.48 5.19
CA LEU A 12 -2.02 7.00 5.81
C LEU A 12 -3.20 7.51 5.00
N VAL A 13 -4.15 6.61 4.71
CA VAL A 13 -5.41 6.98 4.06
C VAL A 13 -6.36 7.51 5.12
N LEU A 14 -6.89 8.73 4.92
CA LEU A 14 -7.76 9.40 5.87
C LEU A 14 -9.25 9.08 5.64
N SER A 15 -9.67 8.84 4.40
CA SER A 15 -11.09 8.71 4.06
C SER A 15 -11.43 7.49 3.18
N GLY A 16 -12.72 7.15 3.17
CA GLY A 16 -13.29 6.05 2.39
C GLY A 16 -13.01 4.66 2.95
N ARG A 17 -13.28 3.62 2.14
CA ARG A 17 -13.17 2.20 2.55
C ARG A 17 -11.84 1.81 3.21
N TYR A 18 -10.75 2.47 2.85
CA TYR A 18 -9.40 2.16 3.34
C TYR A 18 -8.91 3.17 4.38
N ALA A 19 -9.80 3.94 5.01
CA ALA A 19 -9.43 4.86 6.09
C ALA A 19 -8.65 4.13 7.20
N GLY A 20 -7.63 4.81 7.72
CA GLY A 20 -6.71 4.28 8.73
C GLY A 20 -5.74 3.20 8.24
N ARG A 21 -5.73 2.91 6.93
CA ARG A 21 -4.79 1.96 6.33
C ARG A 21 -3.53 2.65 5.83
N LYS A 22 -2.42 1.95 5.98
CA LYS A 22 -1.10 2.34 5.50
C LYS A 22 -0.95 1.93 4.05
N ALA A 23 -0.42 2.85 3.25
CA ALA A 23 -0.14 2.65 1.84
C ALA A 23 1.20 3.27 1.46
N ILE A 24 1.74 2.85 0.33
CA ILE A 24 2.93 3.39 -0.30
C ILE A 24 2.49 4.13 -1.55
N VAL A 25 3.06 5.31 -1.76
CA VAL A 25 2.93 6.05 -3.03
C VAL A 25 3.74 5.32 -4.08
N VAL A 26 3.07 4.77 -5.09
CA VAL A 26 3.72 4.11 -6.23
C VAL A 26 4.01 5.13 -7.33
N LYS A 27 3.04 6.01 -7.60
CA LYS A 27 3.18 7.08 -8.59
C LYS A 27 2.40 8.32 -8.16
N THR A 28 3.00 9.49 -8.39
CA THR A 28 2.42 10.80 -8.12
C THR A 28 1.90 11.43 -9.41
N TYR A 29 0.81 12.18 -9.29
CA TYR A 29 0.23 13.01 -10.35
C TYR A 29 -0.05 14.38 -9.73
N ASP A 30 0.98 15.21 -9.67
CA ASP A 30 0.93 16.50 -8.94
C ASP A 30 0.02 17.51 -9.63
N GLU A 31 0.05 17.55 -10.96
CA GLU A 31 -0.75 18.46 -11.81
C GLU A 31 -2.12 17.86 -12.19
N GLY A 32 -2.42 16.66 -11.70
CA GLY A 32 -3.60 15.91 -12.13
C GLY A 32 -3.40 15.22 -13.49
N THR A 33 -4.52 14.78 -14.05
CA THR A 33 -4.62 14.07 -15.34
C THR A 33 -5.90 14.52 -16.04
N ALA A 34 -6.05 14.26 -17.33
CA ALA A 34 -7.28 14.60 -18.07
C ALA A 34 -8.57 14.05 -17.42
N GLU A 35 -8.53 12.87 -16.80
CA GLU A 35 -9.69 12.28 -16.11
C GLU A 35 -9.93 12.88 -14.71
N LYS A 36 -8.88 13.41 -14.08
CA LYS A 36 -8.87 13.88 -12.69
C LYS A 36 -8.00 15.12 -12.58
N PRO A 37 -8.58 16.33 -12.63
CA PRO A 37 -7.82 17.57 -12.68
C PRO A 37 -7.13 17.93 -11.36
N TYR A 38 -7.47 17.25 -10.26
CA TYR A 38 -6.87 17.47 -8.95
C TYR A 38 -5.61 16.61 -8.72
N ALA A 39 -4.73 17.07 -7.82
CA ALA A 39 -3.53 16.34 -7.41
C ALA A 39 -3.88 15.00 -6.72
N HIS A 40 -3.26 13.91 -7.16
CA HIS A 40 -3.54 12.57 -6.64
C HIS A 40 -2.34 11.63 -6.73
N ALA A 41 -2.41 10.52 -5.98
CA ALA A 41 -1.43 9.45 -6.01
C ALA A 41 -2.08 8.12 -6.36
N PHE A 42 -1.32 7.30 -7.07
CA PHE A 42 -1.55 5.88 -7.17
C PHE A 42 -0.88 5.17 -6.00
N LEU A 43 -1.68 4.46 -5.22
CA LEU A 43 -1.26 3.86 -3.96
C LEU A 43 -1.37 2.34 -4.00
N ALA A 44 -0.41 1.69 -3.35
CA ALA A 44 -0.46 0.28 -2.98
C ALA A 44 -0.44 0.17 -1.45
N GLY A 45 -1.47 -0.39 -0.84
CA GLY A 45 -1.61 -0.44 0.62
C GLY A 45 -2.14 -1.76 1.15
N ILE A 46 -2.23 -1.86 2.47
CA ILE A 46 -2.63 -3.08 3.19
C ILE A 46 -4.08 -2.95 3.69
N ASP A 47 -4.99 -3.75 3.14
CA ASP A 47 -6.38 -3.87 3.60
C ASP A 47 -6.45 -4.81 4.81
N ARG A 48 -5.80 -5.97 4.74
CA ARG A 48 -5.69 -6.90 5.88
C ARG A 48 -4.23 -7.05 6.28
N TYR A 49 -3.91 -6.52 7.46
CA TYR A 49 -2.60 -6.64 8.08
C TYR A 49 -2.30 -8.07 8.50
N PRO A 50 -1.02 -8.49 8.45
CA PRO A 50 -0.62 -9.75 9.06
C PRO A 50 -0.84 -9.66 10.58
N ARG A 51 -1.23 -10.79 11.17
CA ARG A 51 -1.49 -10.87 12.62
C ARG A 51 -0.22 -11.27 13.35
N LYS A 52 -0.07 -10.80 14.60
CA LYS A 52 1.05 -11.19 15.48
C LYS A 52 1.20 -12.72 15.54
N VAL A 53 2.42 -13.18 15.36
CA VAL A 53 2.84 -14.59 15.45
C VAL A 53 3.63 -14.80 16.74
N HIS A 54 3.53 -16.01 17.30
CA HIS A 54 4.23 -16.40 18.54
C HIS A 54 4.97 -17.71 18.30
N LYS A 55 6.08 -17.93 19.01
CA LYS A 55 6.95 -19.12 18.85
C LYS A 55 6.20 -20.45 18.99
N ARG A 56 5.23 -20.53 19.91
CA ARG A 56 4.38 -21.72 20.15
C ARG A 56 3.41 -22.09 19.03
N MET A 57 3.26 -21.26 17.99
CA MET A 57 2.30 -21.52 16.92
C MET A 57 2.88 -22.52 15.91
N GLY A 58 2.07 -23.50 15.49
CA GLY A 58 2.45 -24.41 14.40
C GLY A 58 2.61 -23.69 13.06
N LYS A 59 3.40 -24.27 12.15
CA LYS A 59 3.76 -23.71 10.82
C LYS A 59 2.52 -23.28 10.02
N ASN A 60 1.46 -24.10 10.02
CA ASN A 60 0.22 -23.81 9.30
C ASN A 60 -0.51 -22.56 9.84
N LYS A 61 -0.50 -22.37 11.17
CA LYS A 61 -1.12 -21.20 11.83
C LYS A 61 -0.30 -19.94 11.57
N ILE A 62 1.04 -20.05 11.58
CA ILE A 62 1.94 -18.97 11.21
C ILE A 62 1.68 -18.54 9.76
N HIS A 63 1.64 -19.49 8.82
CA HIS A 63 1.39 -19.17 7.42
C HIS A 63 0.04 -18.46 7.21
N LYS A 64 -1.04 -18.94 7.83
CA LYS A 64 -2.37 -18.28 7.77
C LYS A 64 -2.37 -16.86 8.35
N ARG A 65 -1.60 -16.61 9.42
CA ARG A 65 -1.52 -15.28 10.09
C ARG A 65 -0.63 -14.28 9.37
N SER A 66 0.37 -14.75 8.63
CA SER A 66 1.29 -13.92 7.85
C SER A 66 0.73 -13.46 6.50
N LYS A 67 -0.44 -13.98 6.08
CA LYS A 67 -1.09 -13.56 4.82
C LYS A 67 -1.49 -12.09 4.87
N VAL A 68 -1.14 -11.36 3.81
CA VAL A 68 -1.47 -9.95 3.64
C VAL A 68 -2.50 -9.81 2.52
N LYS A 69 -3.54 -9.00 2.73
CA LYS A 69 -4.46 -8.61 1.65
C LYS A 69 -4.15 -7.18 1.24
N PRO A 70 -3.58 -6.94 0.05
CA PRO A 70 -3.32 -5.60 -0.42
C PRO A 70 -4.55 -4.98 -1.10
N PHE A 71 -4.51 -3.66 -1.23
CA PHE A 71 -5.36 -2.90 -2.13
C PHE A 71 -4.49 -2.00 -3.01
N VAL A 72 -5.03 -1.66 -4.18
CA VAL A 72 -4.47 -0.64 -5.05
C VAL A 72 -5.58 0.33 -5.41
N LYS A 73 -5.30 1.63 -5.27
CA LYS A 73 -6.28 2.70 -5.49
C LYS A 73 -5.60 4.01 -5.87
N VAL A 74 -6.26 4.78 -6.72
CA VAL A 74 -5.92 6.20 -6.95
C VAL A 74 -6.68 7.05 -5.93
N VAL A 75 -5.97 7.91 -5.20
CA VAL A 75 -6.51 8.72 -4.11
C VAL A 75 -6.00 10.16 -4.19
N ASN A 76 -6.90 11.12 -3.97
CA ASN A 76 -6.57 12.56 -3.88
C ASN A 76 -5.63 12.81 -2.68
N TYR A 77 -4.70 13.76 -2.82
CA TYR A 77 -3.77 14.16 -1.75
C TYR A 77 -4.46 14.64 -0.48
N ASN A 78 -5.60 15.31 -0.57
CA ASN A 78 -6.36 15.78 0.61
C ASN A 78 -6.84 14.61 1.50
N HIS A 79 -6.95 13.41 0.92
CA HIS A 79 -7.36 12.19 1.64
C HIS A 79 -6.16 11.37 2.13
N LEU A 80 -4.96 11.93 2.08
CA LEU A 80 -3.72 11.26 2.48
C LEU A 80 -2.97 12.11 3.50
N MET A 81 -2.51 11.44 4.55
CA MET A 81 -1.55 12.00 5.49
C MET A 81 -0.16 11.45 5.17
N PRO A 82 0.81 12.29 4.74
CA PRO A 82 2.19 11.87 4.60
C PRO A 82 2.78 11.47 5.94
N THR A 83 3.62 10.44 5.94
CA THR A 83 4.36 10.03 7.14
C THR A 83 5.86 10.17 6.91
N ARG A 84 6.63 10.16 8.00
CA ARG A 84 8.10 10.20 7.94
C ARG A 84 8.69 8.98 7.22
N TYR A 85 7.99 7.84 7.27
CA TYR A 85 8.50 6.57 6.77
C TYR A 85 8.55 6.52 5.24
N SER A 86 9.60 5.88 4.74
CA SER A 86 9.74 5.45 3.35
C SER A 86 9.89 3.94 3.28
N LEU A 87 9.47 3.39 2.16
CA LEU A 87 9.55 1.98 1.82
C LEU A 87 10.08 1.87 0.40
N ASP A 88 11.28 1.34 0.29
CA ASP A 88 11.87 1.00 -0.99
C ASP A 88 11.41 -0.40 -1.39
N ILE A 89 10.32 -0.42 -2.15
CA ILE A 89 9.81 -1.59 -2.84
C ILE A 89 9.71 -1.18 -4.30
N SER A 90 10.56 -1.76 -5.14
CA SER A 90 10.39 -1.65 -6.58
C SER A 90 9.01 -2.22 -6.93
N PHE A 91 8.16 -1.42 -7.55
CA PHE A 91 6.92 -1.85 -8.20
C PHE A 91 7.17 -1.86 -9.71
N GLU A 92 6.68 -2.88 -10.42
CA GLU A 92 6.58 -2.80 -11.88
C GLU A 92 5.79 -1.55 -12.25
N LYS A 93 6.13 -0.91 -13.38
CA LYS A 93 5.53 0.34 -13.85
C LYS A 93 4.05 0.12 -14.23
N PHE A 94 3.18 -0.01 -13.23
CA PHE A 94 1.75 -0.13 -13.41
C PHE A 94 1.10 1.24 -13.54
N SER A 95 0.17 1.37 -14.46
CA SER A 95 -0.53 2.63 -14.73
C SER A 95 -1.86 2.69 -13.98
N ALA A 96 -2.32 3.90 -13.68
CA ALA A 96 -3.66 4.13 -13.15
C ALA A 96 -4.76 3.61 -14.10
N LYS A 97 -4.48 3.54 -15.42
CA LYS A 97 -5.40 3.03 -16.44
C LYS A 97 -5.69 1.53 -16.27
N ASP A 98 -4.73 0.76 -15.76
CA ASP A 98 -4.85 -0.69 -15.55
C ASP A 98 -5.85 -1.05 -14.44
N LEU A 99 -6.30 -0.08 -13.65
CA LEU A 99 -7.33 -0.29 -12.64
C LEU A 99 -8.74 -0.44 -13.21
N LYS A 100 -8.99 0.03 -14.44
CA LYS A 100 -10.31 -0.06 -15.09
C LYS A 100 -10.66 -1.50 -15.45
N ASP A 101 -9.66 -2.27 -15.87
CA ASP A 101 -9.82 -3.69 -16.20
C ASP A 101 -9.73 -4.57 -14.93
N PRO A 102 -10.79 -5.34 -14.60
CA PRO A 102 -10.79 -6.25 -13.44
C PRO A 102 -9.65 -7.29 -13.45
N ALA A 103 -9.28 -7.80 -14.63
CA ALA A 103 -8.25 -8.82 -14.77
C ALA A 103 -6.86 -8.26 -14.43
N LYS A 104 -6.52 -7.10 -15.01
CA LYS A 104 -5.27 -6.37 -14.71
C LYS A 104 -5.22 -5.94 -13.25
N ARG A 105 -6.34 -5.46 -12.69
CA ARG A 105 -6.44 -5.12 -11.27
C ARG A 105 -6.22 -6.33 -10.35
N LYS A 106 -6.69 -7.53 -10.73
CA LYS A 106 -6.44 -8.77 -9.98
C LYS A 106 -4.96 -9.16 -10.04
N LYS A 107 -4.33 -9.11 -11.22
CA LYS A 107 -2.89 -9.36 -11.40
C LYS A 107 -2.04 -8.40 -10.57
N LEU A 108 -2.38 -7.12 -10.58
CA LEU A 108 -1.68 -6.11 -9.81
C LEU A 108 -1.77 -6.35 -8.29
N ARG A 109 -2.96 -6.67 -7.78
CA ARG A 109 -3.13 -7.03 -6.36
C ARG A 109 -2.34 -8.27 -5.99
N PHE A 110 -2.25 -9.25 -6.89
CA PHE A 110 -1.44 -10.45 -6.66
C PHE A 110 0.06 -10.10 -6.59
N ASN A 111 0.59 -9.35 -7.54
CA ASN A 111 1.99 -8.92 -7.53
C ASN A 111 2.33 -8.10 -6.27
N THR A 112 1.44 -7.17 -5.89
CA THR A 112 1.58 -6.38 -4.66
C THR A 112 1.58 -7.27 -3.42
N ARG A 113 0.74 -8.31 -3.39
CA ARG A 113 0.65 -9.24 -2.27
C ARG A 113 1.96 -9.98 -2.07
N VAL A 114 2.53 -10.52 -3.14
CA VAL A 114 3.79 -11.28 -3.10
C VAL A 114 4.90 -10.42 -2.51
N ARG A 115 5.06 -9.18 -3.01
CA ARG A 115 6.09 -8.24 -2.54
C ARG A 115 5.90 -7.84 -1.07
N PHE A 116 4.66 -7.61 -0.65
CA PHE A 116 4.38 -7.31 0.77
C PHE A 116 4.60 -8.50 1.69
N GLU A 117 4.24 -9.71 1.27
CA GLU A 117 4.50 -10.93 2.07
C GLU A 117 6.01 -11.22 2.17
N GLU A 118 6.76 -11.04 1.08
CA GLU A 118 8.23 -11.16 1.07
C GLU A 118 8.88 -10.14 2.00
N ARG A 119 8.51 -8.86 1.89
CA ARG A 119 9.04 -7.81 2.76
C ARG A 119 8.66 -8.02 4.22
N TYR A 120 7.46 -8.52 4.51
CA TYR A 120 7.07 -8.86 5.88
C TYR A 120 7.91 -10.01 6.46
N LYS A 121 8.16 -11.06 5.67
CA LYS A 121 9.00 -12.20 6.08
C LYS A 121 10.45 -11.78 6.35
N SER A 122 10.96 -10.79 5.62
CA SER A 122 12.30 -10.23 5.87
C SER A 122 12.43 -9.50 7.22
N GLY A 123 11.32 -9.23 7.93
CA GLY A 123 11.33 -8.54 9.23
C GLY A 123 11.62 -7.03 9.16
N LYS A 124 11.80 -6.47 7.95
CA LYS A 124 12.04 -5.05 7.72
C LYS A 124 10.73 -4.24 7.76
N ASN A 125 10.85 -2.93 8.04
CA ASN A 125 9.73 -1.97 8.02
C ASN A 125 8.52 -2.40 8.89
N LYS A 126 8.79 -2.90 10.11
CA LYS A 126 7.79 -3.42 11.06
C LYS A 126 6.59 -2.48 11.24
N TRP A 127 6.84 -1.17 11.30
CA TRP A 127 5.79 -0.17 11.45
C TRP A 127 4.74 -0.23 10.34
N PHE A 128 5.13 -0.47 9.09
CA PHE A 128 4.20 -0.52 7.96
C PHE A 128 3.22 -1.69 8.06
N PHE A 129 3.71 -2.85 8.52
CA PHE A 129 2.92 -4.07 8.67
C PHE A 129 2.11 -4.14 9.97
N GLN A 130 2.34 -3.21 10.90
CA GLN A 130 1.55 -3.10 12.12
C GLN A 130 0.31 -2.24 11.88
N LYS A 131 -0.87 -2.77 12.23
CA LYS A 131 -2.13 -2.02 12.19
C LYS A 131 -2.04 -0.81 13.14
N LEU A 132 -2.40 0.37 12.64
CA LEU A 132 -2.58 1.57 13.47
C LEU A 132 -3.87 1.40 14.30
N ARG A 133 -3.80 1.70 15.59
CA ARG A 133 -4.96 1.72 16.49
C ARG A 133 -5.36 3.18 16.69
N PHE A 134 -6.58 3.49 16.32
CA PHE A 134 -7.27 4.76 16.45
C PHE A 134 -8.72 4.45 16.74
#